data_AF-A0A1M5HQD6-F1
#
_entry.id   AF-A0A1M5HQD6-F1
#
_cell.length_a   1.000
_cell.length_b   1.000
_cell.length_c   1.000
_cell.angle_alpha   90.00
_cell.angle_beta   90.00
_cell.angle_gamma   90.00
#
_symmetry.space_group_name_H-M   'P 1'
#
loop_
_entity.id
_entity.type
_entity.pdbx_description
1 polymer ?
#
loop_
_entity_poly.entity_id
_entity_poly.type
_entity_poly.pdbx_seq_one_letter_code
_entity_poly.pdbx_strand_id
1 'polypeptide(L)'
;MSLMYTKTFRFSFAAIALMAALLFTGCEEENKTPVVKVKRTYKGDVEVLNSCGMQGAAAKMRSYLRENGFDIVSSRNDRLQNYDETVLVLRNPEWEGAKALAQALKTDNVLVVHSSRAVVDAAVYIGKDFEHIIEPEQGETDDNE
;
A
#
# COMPACT_ATOMS: atom_id res chain seq x y z
N MET A 1 78.56 25.37 21.71
CA MET A 1 78.36 23.93 22.02
C MET A 1 76.87 23.75 22.29
N SER A 2 76.07 23.04 21.49
CA SER A 2 76.40 22.32 20.24
C SER A 2 75.34 22.59 19.14
N LEU A 3 75.63 22.17 17.91
CA LEU A 3 74.75 22.31 16.73
C LEU A 3 74.10 20.95 16.38
N MET A 4 72.78 20.93 16.17
CA MET A 4 71.98 19.83 15.61
C MET A 4 70.64 20.43 15.13
N TYR A 5 70.11 20.26 13.91
CA TYR A 5 70.08 19.11 12.98
C TYR A 5 69.32 17.93 13.63
N THR A 6 68.15 17.45 13.20
CA THR A 6 67.42 17.50 11.91
C THR A 6 65.89 17.53 12.24
N LYS A 7 64.84 17.51 11.38
CA LYS A 7 64.65 17.22 9.94
C LYS A 7 63.33 17.88 9.46
N THR A 8 63.28 18.53 8.30
CA THR A 8 62.01 18.99 7.69
C THR A 8 61.41 17.90 6.80
N PHE A 9 60.35 17.24 7.27
CA PHE A 9 59.66 16.19 6.50
C PHE A 9 58.80 16.83 5.40
N ARG A 10 59.35 16.93 4.19
CA ARG A 10 58.61 17.41 3.00
C ARG A 10 57.70 16.29 2.48
N PHE A 11 56.51 16.16 3.08
CA PHE A 11 55.43 15.38 2.45
C PHE A 11 55.14 15.97 1.07
N SER A 12 55.36 15.18 0.02
CA SER A 12 54.96 15.58 -1.33
C SER A 12 53.43 15.51 -1.42
N PHE A 13 52.78 16.66 -1.59
CA PHE A 13 51.31 16.77 -1.63
C PHE A 13 50.65 15.80 -2.63
N ALA A 14 51.34 15.46 -3.72
CA ALA A 14 50.90 14.50 -4.73
C ALA A 14 50.57 13.10 -4.15
N ALA A 15 51.28 12.65 -3.12
CA ALA A 15 51.07 11.32 -2.54
C ALA A 15 49.75 11.21 -1.74
N ILE A 16 49.31 12.31 -1.13
CA ILE A 16 48.09 12.34 -0.31
C ILE A 16 46.85 12.44 -1.20
N ALA A 17 46.90 13.28 -2.24
CA ALA A 17 45.81 13.43 -3.21
C ALA A 17 45.47 12.11 -3.93
N LEU A 18 46.49 11.32 -4.29
CA LEU A 18 46.31 10.06 -5.00
C LEU A 18 45.63 8.99 -4.13
N MET A 19 45.93 8.97 -2.81
CA MET A 19 45.26 8.06 -1.87
C MET A 19 43.82 8.49 -1.56
N ALA A 20 43.51 9.80 -1.58
CA ALA A 20 42.15 10.30 -1.45
C ALA A 20 41.27 9.95 -2.67
N ALA A 21 41.81 10.08 -3.89
CA ALA A 21 41.08 9.77 -5.12
C ALA A 21 40.61 8.30 -5.18
N LEU A 22 41.40 7.37 -4.66
CA LEU A 22 41.07 5.93 -4.60
C LEU A 22 39.96 5.58 -3.60
N LEU A 23 39.59 6.49 -2.68
CA LEU A 23 38.51 6.28 -1.72
C LEU A 23 37.15 6.80 -2.22
N PHE A 24 37.13 7.65 -3.25
CA PHE A 24 35.90 8.21 -3.83
C PHE A 24 35.28 7.39 -4.95
N THR A 25 35.99 6.38 -5.49
CA THR A 25 35.49 5.50 -6.57
C THR A 25 34.70 4.28 -6.04
N GLY A 26 34.35 4.25 -4.75
CA GLY A 26 33.80 3.09 -4.04
C GLY A 26 32.32 3.15 -3.67
N CYS A 27 31.51 3.99 -4.32
CA CYS A 27 30.06 3.97 -4.16
C CYS A 27 29.43 3.05 -5.20
N GLU A 28 29.26 1.77 -4.87
CA GLU A 28 28.43 0.87 -5.68
C GLU A 28 26.96 1.28 -5.55
N GLU A 29 26.35 1.64 -6.69
CA GLU A 29 24.91 1.92 -6.77
C GLU A 29 24.16 0.59 -6.70
N GLU A 30 23.64 0.24 -5.50
CA GLU A 30 22.79 -0.96 -5.35
C GLU A 30 21.55 -0.83 -6.24
N ASN A 31 21.58 -1.57 -7.35
CA ASN A 31 20.47 -1.68 -8.27
C ASN A 31 19.32 -2.42 -7.57
N LYS A 32 18.42 -1.65 -6.94
CA LYS A 32 17.27 -2.18 -6.19
C LYS A 32 16.42 -3.07 -7.09
N THR A 33 16.57 -4.38 -6.92
CA THR A 33 15.88 -5.42 -7.71
C THR A 33 14.38 -5.14 -7.70
N PRO A 34 13.70 -5.08 -8.86
CA PRO A 34 12.29 -4.69 -8.92
C PRO A 34 11.44 -5.68 -8.11
N VAL A 35 10.85 -5.18 -7.02
CA VAL A 35 10.05 -5.99 -6.09
C VAL A 35 8.75 -6.40 -6.78
N VAL A 36 8.76 -7.59 -7.38
CA VAL A 36 7.59 -8.17 -8.05
C VAL A 36 6.49 -8.40 -7.00
N LYS A 37 5.49 -7.50 -6.95
CA LYS A 37 4.29 -7.68 -6.12
C LYS A 37 3.52 -8.90 -6.61
N VAL A 38 3.75 -10.04 -5.95
CA VAL A 38 2.98 -11.29 -6.16
C VAL A 38 1.55 -11.06 -5.70
N LYS A 39 0.69 -10.66 -6.64
CA LYS A 39 -0.74 -10.51 -6.42
C LYS A 39 -1.34 -11.87 -6.02
N ARG A 40 -1.92 -11.93 -4.82
CA ARG A 40 -2.77 -13.05 -4.40
C ARG A 40 -4.16 -12.89 -5.00
N THR A 41 -4.86 -14.01 -5.14
CA THR A 41 -6.28 -14.05 -5.51
C THR A 41 -7.01 -14.81 -4.41
N TYR A 42 -8.12 -14.27 -3.93
CA TYR A 42 -8.94 -14.87 -2.87
C TYR A 42 -10.17 -15.50 -3.49
N LYS A 43 -10.41 -16.80 -3.26
CA LYS A 43 -11.57 -17.49 -3.85
C LYS A 43 -12.80 -17.29 -2.97
N GLY A 44 -13.71 -16.42 -3.39
CA GLY A 44 -15.01 -16.22 -2.76
C GLY A 44 -15.75 -15.06 -3.39
N ASP A 45 -17.08 -15.12 -3.33
CA ASP A 45 -17.98 -14.26 -4.06
C ASP A 45 -18.26 -12.98 -3.26
N VAL A 46 -17.97 -11.81 -3.83
CA VAL A 46 -18.19 -10.50 -3.19
C VAL A 46 -19.18 -9.64 -3.97
N GLU A 47 -20.18 -9.09 -3.29
CA GLU A 47 -21.01 -8.01 -3.85
C GLU A 47 -20.57 -6.62 -3.37
N VAL A 48 -20.70 -5.61 -4.23
CA VAL A 48 -20.31 -4.22 -3.96
C VAL A 48 -21.51 -3.28 -4.10
N LEU A 49 -21.82 -2.55 -3.03
CA LEU A 49 -23.06 -1.80 -2.85
C LEU A 49 -22.75 -0.33 -2.59
N ASN A 50 -23.01 0.55 -3.56
CA ASN A 50 -22.91 1.98 -3.36
C ASN A 50 -24.00 2.45 -2.38
N SER A 51 -23.59 2.83 -1.18
CA SER A 51 -24.45 3.27 -0.07
C SER A 51 -24.17 4.72 0.35
N CYS A 52 -23.30 5.45 -0.38
CA CYS A 52 -22.89 6.81 -0.06
C CYS A 52 -23.54 7.89 -0.93
N GLY A 53 -24.33 7.49 -1.93
CA GLY A 53 -25.03 8.37 -2.87
C GLY A 53 -24.18 8.89 -4.03
N MET A 54 -22.86 8.73 -4.00
CA MET A 54 -21.96 9.28 -5.02
C MET A 54 -21.98 8.49 -6.34
N GLN A 55 -21.97 9.21 -7.46
CA GLN A 55 -22.01 8.58 -8.78
C GLN A 55 -20.71 7.83 -9.07
N GLY A 56 -20.82 6.56 -9.49
CA GLY A 56 -19.67 5.74 -9.89
C GLY A 56 -18.89 5.08 -8.75
N ALA A 57 -19.22 5.33 -7.48
CA ALA A 57 -18.51 4.74 -6.32
C ALA A 57 -18.43 3.20 -6.40
N ALA A 58 -19.53 2.52 -6.73
CA ALA A 58 -19.54 1.05 -6.95
C ALA A 58 -18.65 0.59 -8.10
N ALA A 59 -18.45 1.40 -9.14
CA ALA A 59 -17.55 1.07 -10.25
C ALA A 59 -16.08 1.27 -9.85
N LYS A 60 -15.75 2.40 -9.21
CA LYS A 60 -14.41 2.69 -8.65
C LYS A 60 -13.97 1.57 -7.68
N MET A 61 -14.79 1.28 -6.67
CA MET A 61 -14.51 0.25 -5.67
C MET A 61 -14.42 -1.17 -6.27
N ARG A 62 -15.26 -1.50 -7.26
CA ARG A 62 -15.17 -2.80 -7.95
C ARG A 62 -13.86 -2.98 -8.72
N SER A 63 -13.34 -1.93 -9.36
CA SER A 63 -12.02 -1.99 -10.02
C SER A 63 -10.92 -2.19 -8.97
N TYR A 64 -10.89 -1.34 -7.95
CA TYR A 64 -9.91 -1.42 -6.85
C TYR A 64 -9.85 -2.81 -6.19
N LEU A 65 -10.99 -3.41 -5.84
CA LEU A 65 -11.01 -4.73 -5.21
C LEU A 65 -10.60 -5.85 -6.17
N ARG A 66 -10.96 -5.76 -7.46
CA ARG A 66 -10.46 -6.69 -8.50
C ARG A 66 -8.96 -6.55 -8.73
N GLU A 67 -8.42 -5.34 -8.64
CA GLU A 67 -6.98 -5.05 -8.71
C GLU A 67 -6.25 -5.62 -7.49
N ASN A 68 -6.86 -5.61 -6.30
CA ASN A 68 -6.37 -6.26 -5.09
C ASN A 68 -6.61 -7.79 -5.00
N GLY A 69 -7.39 -8.38 -5.92
CA GLY A 69 -7.49 -9.84 -6.09
C GLY A 69 -8.75 -10.52 -5.54
N PHE A 70 -9.84 -9.77 -5.30
CA PHE A 70 -11.14 -10.31 -4.92
C PHE A 70 -12.06 -10.52 -6.13
N ASP A 71 -12.89 -11.57 -6.14
CA ASP A 71 -13.88 -11.76 -7.20
C ASP A 71 -15.18 -11.00 -6.90
N ILE A 72 -15.31 -9.83 -7.52
CA ILE A 72 -16.51 -9.00 -7.39
C ILE A 72 -17.56 -9.48 -8.39
N VAL A 73 -18.43 -10.39 -7.96
CA VAL A 73 -19.47 -11.02 -8.79
C VAL A 73 -20.63 -10.09 -9.12
N SER A 74 -20.93 -9.09 -8.29
CA SER A 74 -21.93 -8.07 -8.61
C SER A 74 -21.60 -6.69 -8.02
N SER A 75 -22.12 -5.63 -8.67
CA SER A 75 -22.00 -4.25 -8.18
C SER A 75 -23.23 -3.43 -8.53
N ARG A 76 -23.82 -2.72 -7.55
CA ARG A 76 -25.06 -1.92 -7.72
C ARG A 76 -25.11 -0.75 -6.72
N ASN A 77 -26.14 0.10 -6.83
CA ASN A 77 -26.54 0.99 -5.74
C ASN A 77 -27.35 0.19 -4.70
N ASP A 78 -27.19 0.51 -3.43
CA ASP A 78 -28.05 -0.02 -2.36
C ASP A 78 -29.39 0.73 -2.26
N ARG A 79 -30.34 0.13 -1.53
CA ARG A 79 -31.64 0.71 -1.20
C ARG A 79 -31.55 1.79 -0.11
N LEU A 80 -30.56 1.72 0.77
CA LEU A 80 -30.23 2.79 1.71
C LEU A 80 -29.01 3.56 1.19
N GLN A 81 -28.89 4.83 1.59
CA GLN A 81 -27.90 5.76 1.07
C GLN A 81 -27.43 6.71 2.18
N ASN A 82 -26.38 7.48 1.90
CA ASN A 82 -25.71 8.44 2.78
C ASN A 82 -24.87 7.84 3.93
N TYR A 83 -24.43 6.58 3.82
CA TYR A 83 -23.46 5.97 4.73
C TYR A 83 -22.17 6.82 4.71
N ASP A 84 -21.67 7.20 5.89
CA ASP A 84 -20.43 7.99 6.02
C ASP A 84 -19.19 7.10 5.88
N GLU A 85 -19.20 5.92 6.51
CA GLU A 85 -18.09 4.96 6.55
C GLU A 85 -18.43 3.67 5.77
N THR A 86 -17.40 3.02 5.21
CA THR A 86 -17.51 1.78 4.45
C THR A 86 -17.58 0.58 5.40
N VAL A 87 -18.63 -0.23 5.23
CA VAL A 87 -18.97 -1.37 6.10
C VAL A 87 -18.83 -2.69 5.33
N LEU A 88 -18.09 -3.63 5.91
CA LEU A 88 -17.94 -4.99 5.39
C LEU A 88 -18.92 -5.94 6.09
N VAL A 89 -19.87 -6.49 5.36
CA VAL A 89 -20.80 -7.51 5.87
C VAL A 89 -20.36 -8.91 5.42
N LEU A 90 -19.77 -9.66 6.35
CA LEU A 90 -19.40 -11.06 6.14
C LEU A 90 -20.63 -11.96 6.28
N ARG A 91 -20.83 -12.83 5.28
CA ARG A 91 -21.84 -13.90 5.29
C ARG A 91 -21.20 -15.24 5.64
N ASN A 92 -20.00 -15.47 5.11
CA ASN A 92 -19.13 -16.59 5.43
C ASN A 92 -17.90 -16.06 6.22
N PRO A 93 -17.91 -16.13 7.56
CA PRO A 93 -16.77 -15.67 8.37
C PRO A 93 -15.53 -16.58 8.25
N GLU A 94 -15.70 -17.83 7.80
CA GLU A 94 -14.61 -18.80 7.59
C GLU A 94 -13.90 -18.60 6.22
N TRP A 95 -14.32 -17.59 5.44
CA TRP A 95 -13.73 -17.30 4.13
C TRP A 95 -12.30 -16.74 4.26
N GLU A 96 -11.34 -17.37 3.58
CA GLU A 96 -9.92 -16.97 3.59
C GLU A 96 -9.68 -15.49 3.22
N GLY A 97 -10.54 -14.92 2.37
CA GLY A 97 -10.44 -13.54 1.93
C GLY A 97 -10.97 -12.51 2.92
N ALA A 98 -11.72 -12.91 3.97
CA ALA A 98 -12.43 -11.99 4.85
C ALA A 98 -11.50 -10.95 5.51
N LYS A 99 -10.38 -11.40 6.09
CA LYS A 99 -9.38 -10.52 6.70
C LYS A 99 -8.66 -9.65 5.67
N ALA A 100 -8.34 -10.21 4.52
CA ALA A 100 -7.66 -9.46 3.45
C ALA A 100 -8.58 -8.38 2.86
N LEU A 101 -9.89 -8.64 2.76
CA LEU A 101 -10.89 -7.69 2.28
C LEU A 101 -11.07 -6.54 3.26
N ALA A 102 -11.16 -6.80 4.57
CA ALA A 102 -11.18 -5.75 5.60
C ALA A 102 -9.93 -4.84 5.52
N GLN A 103 -8.75 -5.45 5.37
CA GLN A 103 -7.48 -4.73 5.21
C GLN A 103 -7.42 -3.89 3.92
N ALA A 104 -7.89 -4.43 2.79
CA ALA A 104 -7.97 -3.66 1.54
C ALA A 104 -9.00 -2.53 1.62
N LEU A 105 -10.08 -2.70 2.38
CA LEU A 105 -11.08 -1.67 2.64
C LEU A 105 -10.65 -0.65 3.72
N LYS A 106 -9.45 -0.77 4.29
CA LYS A 106 -8.94 0.07 5.40
C LYS A 106 -9.95 0.26 6.56
N THR A 107 -10.82 -0.72 6.82
CA THR A 107 -11.99 -0.56 7.71
C THR A 107 -12.08 -1.65 8.79
N ASP A 108 -12.32 -1.21 10.02
CA ASP A 108 -12.67 -2.09 11.15
C ASP A 108 -14.19 -2.30 11.29
N ASN A 109 -15.01 -1.64 10.45
CA ASN A 109 -16.48 -1.78 10.44
C ASN A 109 -16.91 -3.11 9.79
N VAL A 110 -16.62 -4.21 10.47
CA VAL A 110 -16.91 -5.58 10.01
C VAL A 110 -18.09 -6.18 10.78
N LEU A 111 -19.15 -6.55 10.07
CA LEU A 111 -20.36 -7.17 10.63
C LEU A 111 -20.48 -8.62 10.13
N VAL A 112 -20.55 -9.60 11.03
CA VAL A 112 -20.85 -10.99 10.69
C VAL A 112 -22.37 -11.20 10.74
N VAL A 113 -22.99 -11.54 9.62
CA VAL A 113 -24.45 -11.70 9.49
C VAL A 113 -24.79 -13.04 8.82
N HIS A 114 -24.79 -14.09 9.64
CA HIS A 114 -25.13 -15.45 9.25
C HIS A 114 -26.51 -15.53 8.56
N SER A 115 -26.56 -16.22 7.42
CA SER A 115 -27.81 -16.49 6.70
C SER A 115 -27.65 -17.75 5.86
N SER A 116 -28.51 -18.74 6.06
CA SER A 116 -28.62 -19.93 5.20
C SER A 116 -29.14 -19.64 3.79
N ARG A 117 -29.40 -18.36 3.48
CA ARG A 117 -29.83 -17.84 2.16
C ARG A 117 -28.82 -16.83 1.59
N ALA A 118 -27.62 -16.73 2.15
CA ALA A 118 -26.55 -15.97 1.53
C ALA A 118 -26.11 -16.64 0.21
N VAL A 119 -25.78 -15.83 -0.79
CA VAL A 119 -25.34 -16.25 -2.13
C VAL A 119 -23.98 -15.63 -2.52
N VAL A 120 -23.30 -15.08 -1.53
CA VAL A 120 -21.99 -14.40 -1.58
C VAL A 120 -21.30 -14.63 -0.23
N ASP A 121 -19.98 -14.66 -0.20
CA ASP A 121 -19.19 -14.75 1.03
C ASP A 121 -19.18 -13.41 1.79
N ALA A 122 -19.19 -12.29 1.06
CA ALA A 122 -19.16 -10.94 1.62
C ALA A 122 -19.96 -9.91 0.79
N ALA A 123 -20.40 -8.84 1.46
CA ALA A 123 -21.01 -7.67 0.85
C ALA A 123 -20.34 -6.38 1.37
N VAL A 124 -19.89 -5.51 0.46
CA VAL A 124 -19.24 -4.24 0.78
C VAL A 124 -20.23 -3.10 0.59
N TYR A 125 -20.61 -2.43 1.69
CA TYR A 125 -21.46 -1.24 1.68
C TYR A 125 -20.56 0.00 1.70
N ILE A 126 -20.51 0.72 0.58
CA ILE A 126 -19.56 1.83 0.37
C ILE A 126 -20.05 3.09 1.09
N GLY A 127 -19.18 3.68 1.93
CA GLY A 127 -19.34 4.97 2.59
C GLY A 127 -18.81 6.16 1.77
N LYS A 128 -18.81 7.35 2.38
CA LYS A 128 -18.25 8.57 1.78
C LYS A 128 -16.72 8.57 1.84
N ASP A 129 -16.16 7.87 2.84
CA ASP A 129 -14.73 7.55 3.03
C ASP A 129 -14.05 6.86 1.84
N PHE A 130 -14.81 6.31 0.89
CA PHE A 130 -14.29 5.36 -0.10
C PHE A 130 -13.15 5.88 -1.00
N GLU A 131 -13.04 7.20 -1.18
CA GLU A 131 -11.96 7.78 -1.99
C GLU A 131 -10.61 7.64 -1.23
N HIS A 132 -10.60 7.83 0.09
CA HIS A 132 -9.43 7.57 0.96
C HIS A 132 -9.04 6.08 1.06
N ILE A 133 -9.98 5.17 0.75
CA ILE A 133 -9.73 3.72 0.69
C ILE A 133 -9.02 3.36 -0.62
N ILE A 134 -9.54 3.83 -1.75
CA ILE A 134 -9.04 3.44 -3.08
C ILE A 134 -7.80 4.21 -3.53
N GLU A 135 -7.59 5.43 -3.02
CA GLU A 135 -6.44 6.24 -3.37
C GLU A 135 -5.17 5.73 -2.66
N PRO A 136 -4.01 5.72 -3.37
CA PRO A 136 -2.74 5.45 -2.73
C PRO A 136 -2.41 6.59 -1.77
N GLU A 137 -1.90 6.26 -0.60
CA GLU A 137 -1.32 7.27 0.29
C GLU A 137 -0.16 7.95 -0.43
N GLN A 138 -0.30 9.26 -0.64
CA GLN A 138 0.77 10.09 -1.17
C GLN A 138 1.83 10.16 -0.08
N GLY A 139 2.94 9.46 -0.30
CA GLY A 139 4.08 9.53 0.60
C GLY A 139 4.53 10.99 0.71
N GLU A 140 4.71 11.46 1.95
CA GLU A 140 5.17 12.81 2.23
C GLU A 140 6.44 13.09 1.42
N THR A 141 6.37 14.07 0.51
CA THR A 141 7.59 14.63 -0.07
C THR A 141 8.26 15.43 1.04
N ASP A 142 9.36 14.88 1.53
CA ASP A 142 10.21 15.47 2.57
C ASP A 142 11.01 16.65 1.97
N ASP A 143 10.26 17.67 1.53
CA ASP A 143 10.69 18.87 0.82
C ASP A 143 11.40 19.84 1.78
N ASN A 144 12.51 19.39 2.36
CA ASN A 144 13.40 20.22 3.16
C ASN A 144 14.18 21.21 2.24
N GLU A 145 14.10 22.50 2.59
CA GLU A 145 14.71 23.64 1.88
C GLU A 145 16.25 23.60 1.77
#